data_AF-A0A1Y1HQ36-F1
#
_entry.id   AF-A0A1Y1HQ36-F1
#
_cell.length_a   1.000
_cell.length_b   1.000
_cell.length_c   1.000
_cell.angle_alpha   90.00
_cell.angle_beta   90.00
_cell.angle_gamma   90.00
#
_symmetry.space_group_name_H-M   'P 1'
#
loop_
_entity.id
_entity.type
_entity.pdbx_description
1 polymer ?
#
loop_
_entity_poly.entity_id
_entity_poly.type
_entity_poly.pdbx_seq_one_letter_code
_entity_poly.pdbx_strand_id
1 'polypeptide(L)'
;MGISKRLLDEQSSFDPHATGAGSSGWQAPEQLLHGRQTRAVDLFSLGCVLFFCITGGRHPFGERFERDSNVLKGEPDLWPLQHMPEAAHLVGALLRTDPLERPTAEEALLHPFFWSAEKRLAFLRDASDRVELEDREEGSLLLAAMESVGQSAAIGAWDVQLDKALLENLGKYRRYNSRSIRDLLRVIRNKCNHYRELPQSVKELLGPLPDGFLSYFTGKFPHLLMEVYKVLYTHCKQEDVVGKYFRNVHIQA
;
A
#
# COMPACT_ATOMS: atom_id res chain seq x y z
N MET A 1 -13.25 -20.43 29.17
CA MET A 1 -12.81 -21.18 27.97
C MET A 1 -12.55 -20.18 26.86
N GLY A 2 -11.47 -20.32 26.10
CA GLY A 2 -11.18 -19.46 24.94
C GLY A 2 -11.90 -19.95 23.67
N ILE A 3 -11.89 -19.12 22.62
CA ILE A 3 -12.51 -19.43 21.31
C ILE A 3 -11.49 -19.85 20.23
N SER A 4 -10.19 -19.90 20.56
CA SER A 4 -9.14 -20.28 19.62
C SER A 4 -9.19 -21.77 19.26
N LYS A 5 -8.80 -22.10 18.03
CA LYS A 5 -8.72 -23.48 17.53
C LYS A 5 -7.33 -23.77 16.96
N ARG A 6 -6.72 -24.88 17.40
CA ARG A 6 -5.53 -25.44 16.76
C ARG A 6 -5.97 -26.32 15.58
N LEU A 7 -5.41 -26.04 14.41
CA LEU A 7 -5.51 -26.91 13.24
C LEU A 7 -4.42 -27.99 13.31
N LEU A 8 -4.73 -29.18 12.84
CA LEU A 8 -3.73 -30.22 12.61
C LEU A 8 -2.85 -29.85 11.40
N ASP A 9 -1.64 -30.39 11.31
CA ASP A 9 -0.64 -29.93 10.33
C ASP A 9 -1.11 -30.05 8.86
N GLU A 10 -1.94 -31.06 8.56
CA GLU A 10 -2.54 -31.26 7.22
C GLU A 10 -3.85 -30.49 7.00
N GLN A 11 -4.36 -29.78 8.01
CA GLN A 11 -5.63 -29.08 7.96
C GLN A 11 -5.43 -27.56 7.80
N SER A 12 -6.08 -26.98 6.79
CA SER A 12 -6.16 -25.53 6.58
C SER A 12 -7.52 -24.93 6.95
N SER A 13 -8.46 -25.74 7.42
CA SER A 13 -9.83 -25.33 7.73
C SER A 13 -10.47 -26.11 8.87
N PHE A 14 -11.57 -25.60 9.41
CA PHE A 14 -12.35 -26.25 10.47
C PHE A 14 -13.86 -26.00 10.33
N ASP A 15 -14.64 -26.83 11.03
CA ASP A 15 -16.11 -26.82 10.97
C ASP A 15 -16.77 -25.75 11.86
N PRO A 16 -17.97 -25.26 11.49
CA PRO A 16 -18.62 -24.12 12.15
C PRO A 16 -19.03 -24.35 13.60
N HIS A 17 -19.21 -25.61 14.01
CA HIS A 17 -19.77 -25.99 15.32
C HIS A 17 -18.70 -26.26 16.38
N ALA A 18 -17.42 -26.12 16.05
CA ALA A 18 -16.31 -26.58 16.90
C ALA A 18 -15.89 -25.57 17.99
N THR A 19 -16.31 -24.31 17.91
CA THR A 19 -15.91 -23.22 18.83
C THR A 19 -17.07 -22.23 19.04
N GLY A 20 -17.16 -21.62 20.22
CA GLY A 20 -18.16 -20.58 20.50
C GLY A 20 -18.16 -19.47 19.44
N ALA A 21 -19.34 -18.97 19.10
CA ALA A 21 -19.48 -17.92 18.09
C ALA A 21 -18.71 -16.66 18.51
N GLY A 22 -17.92 -16.11 17.59
CA GLY A 22 -17.22 -14.84 17.81
C GLY A 22 -18.20 -13.70 18.13
N SER A 23 -17.68 -12.57 18.61
CA SER A 23 -18.51 -11.40 18.88
C SER A 23 -19.14 -10.87 17.58
N SER A 24 -20.48 -10.85 17.52
CA SER A 24 -21.24 -10.26 16.41
C SER A 24 -20.73 -8.86 16.04
N GLY A 25 -20.70 -8.58 14.74
CA GLY A 25 -20.12 -7.39 14.13
C GLY A 25 -18.63 -7.50 13.80
N TRP A 26 -17.89 -8.48 14.35
CA TRP A 26 -16.45 -8.68 14.10
C TRP A 26 -16.12 -9.98 13.37
N GLN A 27 -17.14 -10.78 13.12
CA GLN A 27 -17.04 -12.08 12.45
C GLN A 27 -16.93 -11.89 10.93
N ALA A 28 -16.16 -12.74 10.27
CA ALA A 28 -16.09 -12.78 8.82
C ALA A 28 -17.42 -13.30 8.20
N PRO A 29 -17.74 -12.96 6.93
CA PRO A 29 -18.97 -13.38 6.27
C PRO A 29 -19.19 -14.91 6.33
N GLU A 30 -18.15 -15.70 6.10
CA GLU A 30 -18.21 -17.16 6.14
C GLU A 30 -18.48 -17.71 7.55
N GLN A 31 -18.16 -16.96 8.62
CA GLN A 31 -18.51 -17.36 9.98
C GLN A 31 -20.00 -17.11 10.26
N LEU A 32 -20.55 -15.99 9.77
CA LEU A 32 -21.98 -15.66 9.88
C LEU A 32 -22.86 -16.63 9.08
N LEU A 33 -22.36 -17.11 7.94
CA LEU A 33 -23.04 -18.08 7.08
C LEU A 33 -22.85 -19.55 7.51
N HIS A 34 -22.15 -19.79 8.63
CA HIS A 34 -21.78 -21.15 9.07
C HIS A 34 -21.06 -21.95 7.97
N GLY A 35 -20.22 -21.28 7.19
CA GLY A 35 -19.40 -21.87 6.13
C GLY A 35 -18.07 -22.42 6.63
N ARG A 36 -17.26 -22.90 5.69
CA ARG A 36 -15.90 -23.41 5.96
C ARG A 36 -14.99 -22.27 6.42
N GLN A 37 -14.39 -22.42 7.59
CA GLN A 37 -13.52 -21.40 8.18
C GLN A 37 -12.05 -21.77 8.00
N THR A 38 -11.20 -20.77 7.77
CA THR A 38 -9.73 -20.90 7.68
C THR A 38 -9.08 -19.81 8.51
N ARG A 39 -7.75 -19.67 8.47
CA ARG A 39 -7.03 -18.54 9.10
C ARG A 39 -7.51 -17.18 8.57
N ALA A 40 -8.10 -17.12 7.37
CA ALA A 40 -8.61 -15.90 6.74
C ALA A 40 -9.70 -15.17 7.55
N VAL A 41 -10.37 -15.86 8.49
CA VAL A 41 -11.35 -15.22 9.38
C VAL A 41 -10.68 -14.20 10.30
N ASP A 42 -9.49 -14.53 10.82
CA ASP A 42 -8.72 -13.63 11.68
C ASP A 42 -8.22 -12.40 10.91
N LEU A 43 -7.93 -12.57 9.62
CA LEU A 43 -7.48 -11.47 8.75
C LEU A 43 -8.63 -10.49 8.46
N PHE A 44 -9.85 -10.98 8.31
CA PHE A 44 -11.03 -10.11 8.22
C PHE A 44 -11.24 -9.32 9.52
N SER A 45 -11.24 -10.01 10.67
CA SER A 45 -11.37 -9.35 11.97
C SER A 45 -10.23 -8.34 12.21
N LEU A 46 -9.00 -8.64 11.79
CA LEU A 46 -7.87 -7.71 11.82
C LEU A 46 -8.16 -6.46 10.97
N GLY A 47 -8.74 -6.61 9.77
CA GLY A 47 -9.16 -5.48 8.94
C GLY A 47 -10.13 -4.54 9.67
N CYS A 48 -11.13 -5.09 10.35
CA CYS A 48 -12.06 -4.31 11.17
C CYS A 48 -11.36 -3.59 12.34
N VAL A 49 -10.42 -4.27 13.02
CA VAL A 49 -9.66 -3.71 14.15
C VAL A 49 -8.72 -2.59 13.68
N LEU A 50 -8.00 -2.78 12.58
CA LEU A 50 -7.13 -1.75 12.01
C LEU A 50 -7.94 -0.50 11.66
N PHE A 51 -9.08 -0.66 10.99
CA PHE A 51 -9.98 0.46 10.70
C PHE A 51 -10.43 1.16 11.99
N PHE A 52 -10.85 0.40 13.00
CA PHE A 52 -11.28 0.95 14.29
C PHE A 52 -10.18 1.77 14.97
N CYS A 53 -8.95 1.26 14.99
CA CYS A 53 -7.81 1.97 15.58
C CYS A 53 -7.47 3.25 14.81
N ILE A 54 -7.44 3.20 13.47
CA ILE A 54 -7.06 4.36 12.64
C ILE A 54 -8.13 5.46 12.71
N THR A 55 -9.41 5.08 12.74
CA THR A 55 -10.53 6.03 12.75
C THR A 55 -10.93 6.51 14.15
N GLY A 56 -10.27 6.01 15.20
CA GLY A 56 -10.57 6.39 16.58
C GLY A 56 -11.93 5.85 17.08
N GLY A 57 -12.36 4.70 16.57
CA GLY A 57 -13.51 3.97 17.14
C GLY A 57 -14.64 3.64 16.16
N ARG A 58 -14.51 3.98 14.87
CA ARG A 58 -15.54 3.63 13.86
C ARG A 58 -15.39 2.18 13.43
N HIS A 59 -16.42 1.63 12.80
CA HIS A 59 -16.39 0.28 12.24
C HIS A 59 -16.65 0.36 10.73
N PRO A 60 -15.93 -0.41 9.88
CA PRO A 60 -16.07 -0.29 8.43
C PRO A 60 -17.47 -0.68 7.93
N PHE A 61 -18.21 -1.48 8.70
CA PHE A 61 -19.56 -1.93 8.37
C PHE A 61 -20.68 -1.18 9.12
N GLY A 62 -20.41 0.04 9.61
CA GLY A 62 -21.41 0.90 10.24
C GLY A 62 -21.73 0.56 11.70
N GLU A 63 -22.93 0.94 12.14
CA GLU A 63 -23.34 0.86 13.53
C GLU A 63 -23.68 -0.56 14.00
N ARG A 64 -23.60 -0.80 15.31
CA ARG A 64 -23.65 -2.15 15.90
C ARG A 64 -24.80 -3.04 15.39
N PHE A 65 -25.98 -2.47 15.15
CA PHE A 65 -27.18 -3.22 14.75
C PHE A 65 -27.19 -3.65 13.27
N GLU A 66 -26.45 -2.96 12.41
CA GLU A 66 -26.43 -3.20 10.96
C GLU A 66 -25.16 -3.92 10.47
N ARG A 67 -24.13 -4.02 11.32
CA ARG A 67 -22.82 -4.59 10.95
C ARG A 67 -22.91 -5.94 10.27
N ASP A 68 -23.58 -6.92 10.88
CA ASP A 68 -23.63 -8.28 10.32
C ASP A 68 -24.31 -8.30 8.94
N SER A 69 -25.35 -7.47 8.75
CA SER A 69 -26.00 -7.31 7.45
C SER A 69 -25.04 -6.71 6.41
N ASN A 70 -24.31 -5.66 6.77
CA ASN A 70 -23.36 -5.00 5.89
C ASN A 70 -22.13 -5.87 5.59
N VAL A 71 -21.68 -6.68 6.56
CA VAL A 71 -20.63 -7.70 6.37
C VAL A 71 -21.07 -8.71 5.31
N LEU A 72 -22.30 -9.22 5.40
CA LEU A 72 -22.84 -10.18 4.44
C LEU A 72 -23.04 -9.58 3.04
N LYS A 73 -23.37 -8.28 2.96
CA LYS A 73 -23.43 -7.56 1.68
C LYS A 73 -22.05 -7.28 1.07
N GLY A 74 -20.99 -7.30 1.88
CA GLY A 74 -19.64 -6.97 1.43
C GLY A 74 -19.45 -5.49 1.13
N GLU A 75 -20.12 -4.61 1.88
CA GLU A 75 -20.13 -3.16 1.67
C GLU A 75 -19.38 -2.41 2.80
N PRO A 76 -18.04 -2.49 2.90
CA PRO A 76 -17.29 -1.69 3.87
C PRO A 76 -17.19 -0.23 3.41
N ASP A 77 -17.45 0.71 4.32
CA ASP A 77 -17.15 2.14 4.12
C ASP A 77 -15.69 2.43 4.47
N LEU A 78 -14.86 2.60 3.44
CA LEU A 78 -13.46 2.98 3.57
C LEU A 78 -13.20 4.48 3.38
N TRP A 79 -14.24 5.29 3.19
CA TRP A 79 -14.12 6.74 3.01
C TRP A 79 -13.31 7.43 4.14
N PRO A 80 -13.43 7.04 5.42
CA PRO A 80 -12.60 7.61 6.48
C PRO A 80 -11.09 7.43 6.27
N LEU A 81 -10.66 6.48 5.44
CA LEU A 81 -9.25 6.21 5.12
C LEU A 81 -8.78 6.86 3.81
N GLN A 82 -9.61 7.66 3.13
CA GLN A 82 -9.31 8.22 1.81
C GLN A 82 -7.96 8.98 1.74
N HIS A 83 -7.54 9.61 2.83
CA HIS A 83 -6.29 10.37 2.93
C HIS A 83 -5.08 9.52 3.34
N MET A 84 -5.27 8.21 3.56
CA MET A 84 -4.23 7.25 3.91
C MET A 84 -4.26 6.08 2.93
N PRO A 85 -3.79 6.26 1.68
CA PRO A 85 -3.96 5.27 0.61
C PRO A 85 -3.42 3.88 0.95
N GLU A 86 -2.33 3.80 1.71
CA GLU A 86 -1.74 2.55 2.19
C GLU A 86 -2.69 1.84 3.17
N ALA A 87 -3.32 2.58 4.07
CA ALA A 87 -4.26 2.03 5.03
C ALA A 87 -5.54 1.56 4.33
N ALA A 88 -6.12 2.41 3.48
CA ALA A 88 -7.30 2.08 2.70
C ALA A 88 -7.10 0.81 1.86
N HIS A 89 -5.92 0.69 1.22
CA HIS A 89 -5.58 -0.48 0.42
C HIS A 89 -5.46 -1.76 1.25
N LEU A 90 -4.72 -1.72 2.37
CA LEU A 90 -4.55 -2.88 3.25
C LEU A 90 -5.88 -3.33 3.87
N VAL A 91 -6.62 -2.38 4.46
CA VAL A 91 -7.91 -2.67 5.10
C VAL A 91 -8.89 -3.20 4.05
N GLY A 92 -8.97 -2.60 2.88
CA GLY A 92 -9.83 -3.10 1.80
C GLY A 92 -9.47 -4.52 1.35
N ALA A 93 -8.18 -4.87 1.32
CA ALA A 93 -7.74 -6.24 1.01
C ALA A 93 -8.11 -7.25 2.11
N LEU A 94 -7.99 -6.86 3.39
CA LEU A 94 -8.37 -7.69 4.53
C LEU A 94 -9.88 -7.92 4.64
N LEU A 95 -10.68 -6.94 4.20
CA LEU A 95 -12.15 -6.97 4.27
C LEU A 95 -12.83 -7.57 3.04
N ARG A 96 -12.09 -8.24 2.15
CA ARG A 96 -12.68 -8.93 0.99
C ARG A 96 -13.68 -10.00 1.45
N THR A 97 -14.84 -10.06 0.77
CA THR A 97 -15.87 -11.06 1.08
C THR A 97 -15.36 -12.47 0.86
N ASP A 98 -14.67 -12.72 -0.26
CA ASP A 98 -14.04 -14.00 -0.52
C ASP A 98 -12.79 -14.18 0.37
N PRO A 99 -12.73 -15.20 1.25
CA PRO A 99 -11.55 -15.45 2.08
C PRO A 99 -10.28 -15.77 1.28
N LEU A 100 -10.38 -16.24 0.03
CA LEU A 100 -9.22 -16.52 -0.83
C LEU A 100 -8.58 -15.26 -1.43
N GLU A 101 -9.31 -14.15 -1.47
CA GLU A 101 -8.78 -12.85 -1.92
C GLU A 101 -8.09 -12.07 -0.80
N ARG A 102 -8.24 -12.52 0.46
CA ARG A 102 -7.59 -11.87 1.61
C ARG A 102 -6.10 -12.25 1.66
N PRO A 103 -5.20 -11.30 1.94
CA PRO A 103 -3.80 -11.63 2.12
C PRO A 103 -3.61 -12.50 3.36
N THR A 104 -2.59 -13.37 3.35
CA THR A 104 -2.11 -14.03 4.56
C THR A 104 -1.51 -13.01 5.55
N ALA A 105 -1.31 -13.42 6.80
CA ALA A 105 -0.66 -12.55 7.80
C ALA A 105 0.76 -12.12 7.38
N GLU A 106 1.51 -13.03 6.75
CA GLU A 106 2.85 -12.73 6.24
C GLU A 106 2.81 -11.72 5.10
N GLU A 107 1.90 -11.89 4.14
CA GLU A 107 1.70 -10.94 3.04
C GLU A 107 1.23 -9.57 3.55
N ALA A 108 0.34 -9.54 4.55
CA ALA A 108 -0.12 -8.31 5.16
C ALA A 108 1.02 -7.54 5.84
N LEU A 109 1.96 -8.23 6.50
CA LEU A 109 3.14 -7.60 7.13
C LEU A 109 4.13 -7.02 6.11
N LEU A 110 4.15 -7.55 4.88
CA LEU A 110 4.96 -7.01 3.79
C LEU A 110 4.35 -5.75 3.16
N HIS A 111 3.11 -5.39 3.49
CA HIS A 111 2.41 -4.26 2.89
C HIS A 111 3.06 -2.89 3.21
N PRO A 112 3.06 -1.91 2.27
CA PRO A 112 3.62 -0.57 2.47
C PRO A 112 3.11 0.20 3.69
N PHE A 113 1.93 -0.16 4.19
CA PHE A 113 1.37 0.38 5.43
C PHE A 113 2.35 0.24 6.61
N PHE A 114 3.10 -0.86 6.67
CA PHE A 114 4.07 -1.13 7.75
C PHE A 114 5.51 -0.72 7.41
N TRP A 115 5.78 -0.15 6.23
CA TRP A 115 7.14 0.22 5.85
C TRP A 115 7.61 1.49 6.55
N SER A 116 8.87 1.47 7.02
CA SER A 116 9.57 2.67 7.48
C SER A 116 9.77 3.68 6.37
N ALA A 117 10.04 4.95 6.72
CA ALA A 117 10.35 5.98 5.74
C ALA A 117 11.55 5.62 4.86
N GLU A 118 12.58 5.00 5.46
CA GLU A 118 13.73 4.47 4.73
C GLU A 118 13.33 3.42 3.69
N LYS A 119 12.52 2.43 4.07
CA LYS A 119 12.07 1.37 3.14
C LYS A 119 11.20 1.93 2.01
N ARG A 120 10.33 2.91 2.31
CA ARG A 120 9.51 3.60 1.30
C ARG A 120 10.37 4.38 0.30
N LEU A 121 11.37 5.13 0.77
CA LEU A 121 12.29 5.85 -0.13
C LEU A 121 13.18 4.91 -0.94
N ALA A 122 13.67 3.85 -0.33
CA ALA A 122 14.42 2.81 -1.05
C ALA A 122 13.56 2.20 -2.16
N PHE A 123 12.30 1.87 -1.88
CA PHE A 123 11.37 1.35 -2.87
C PHE A 123 11.16 2.32 -4.04
N LEU A 124 10.92 3.61 -3.77
CA LEU A 124 10.73 4.61 -4.84
C LEU A 124 12.00 4.83 -5.67
N ARG A 125 13.19 4.73 -5.06
CA ARG A 125 14.47 4.77 -5.79
C ARG A 125 14.63 3.55 -6.68
N ASP A 126 14.44 2.36 -6.14
CA ASP A 126 14.58 1.10 -6.89
C ASP A 126 13.54 1.02 -8.03
N ALA A 127 12.33 1.54 -7.80
CA ALA A 127 11.30 1.73 -8.83
C ALA A 127 11.78 2.66 -9.95
N SER A 128 12.36 3.81 -9.59
CA SER A 128 12.93 4.78 -10.53
C SER A 128 14.02 4.14 -11.39
N ASP A 129 14.98 3.45 -10.75
CA ASP A 129 16.09 2.80 -11.45
C ASP A 129 15.60 1.68 -12.37
N ARG A 130 14.61 0.89 -11.94
CA ARG A 130 14.03 -0.18 -12.75
C ARG A 130 13.29 0.35 -13.98
N VAL A 131 12.47 1.38 -13.82
CA VAL A 131 11.70 1.98 -14.93
C VAL A 131 12.63 2.73 -15.89
N GLU A 132 13.80 3.20 -15.45
CA GLU A 132 14.78 3.81 -16.33
C GLU A 132 15.39 2.82 -17.36
N LEU A 133 15.37 1.52 -17.07
CA LEU A 133 15.83 0.46 -17.99
C LEU A 133 14.84 0.19 -19.13
N GLU A 134 13.60 0.66 -19.03
CA GLU A 134 12.59 0.45 -20.07
C GLU A 134 12.82 1.37 -21.27
N ASP A 135 12.84 0.77 -22.46
CA ASP A 135 12.90 1.50 -23.73
C ASP A 135 11.58 2.23 -24.01
N ARG A 136 11.69 3.48 -24.46
CA ARG A 136 10.55 4.33 -24.81
C ARG A 136 9.97 3.97 -26.18
N GLU A 137 10.77 3.37 -27.06
CA GLU A 137 10.40 3.11 -28.46
C GLU A 137 9.75 1.73 -28.63
N GLU A 138 10.02 0.78 -27.73
CA GLU A 138 9.57 -0.61 -27.86
C GLU A 138 8.20 -0.93 -27.22
N GLY A 139 7.46 0.08 -26.74
CA GLY A 139 6.10 -0.13 -26.24
C GLY A 139 6.02 -0.97 -24.95
N SER A 140 6.92 -0.70 -23.99
CA SER A 140 6.95 -1.39 -22.69
C SER A 140 5.62 -1.30 -21.93
N LEU A 141 5.06 -2.47 -21.56
CA LEU A 141 3.85 -2.57 -20.73
C LEU A 141 4.08 -1.98 -19.33
N LEU A 142 5.26 -2.17 -18.76
CA LEU A 142 5.61 -1.59 -17.46
C LEU A 142 5.63 -0.06 -17.53
N LEU A 143 6.27 0.50 -18.56
CA LEU A 143 6.32 1.94 -18.73
C LEU A 143 4.93 2.53 -19.00
N ALA A 144 4.12 1.87 -19.83
CA ALA A 144 2.74 2.28 -20.09
C ALA A 144 1.89 2.25 -18.81
N ALA A 145 1.99 1.19 -18.01
CA ALA A 145 1.32 1.09 -16.72
C ALA A 145 1.80 2.18 -15.75
N MET A 146 3.10 2.45 -15.70
CA MET A 146 3.68 3.50 -14.87
C MET A 146 3.21 4.90 -15.28
N GLU A 147 3.14 5.20 -16.57
CA GLU A 147 2.66 6.50 -17.04
C GLU A 147 1.15 6.68 -16.86
N SER A 148 0.38 5.58 -16.80
CA SER A 148 -1.05 5.62 -16.45
C SER A 148 -1.30 6.08 -15.01
N VAL A 149 -0.31 5.93 -14.11
CA VAL A 149 -0.40 6.38 -12.71
C VAL A 149 -0.65 7.88 -12.61
N GLY A 150 -0.14 8.69 -13.54
CA GLY A 150 -0.36 10.13 -13.54
C GLY A 150 -1.83 10.51 -13.63
N GLN A 151 -2.64 9.66 -14.28
CA GLN A 151 -4.08 9.81 -14.39
C GLN A 151 -4.80 9.23 -13.16
N SER A 152 -4.45 8.01 -12.73
CA SER A 152 -5.13 7.33 -11.62
C SER A 152 -4.89 7.99 -10.26
N ALA A 153 -3.70 8.53 -10.03
CA ALA A 153 -3.31 9.19 -8.80
C ALA A 153 -3.73 10.67 -8.73
N ALA A 154 -4.44 11.18 -9.74
CA ALA A 154 -4.76 12.60 -9.92
C ALA A 154 -3.52 13.53 -9.80
N ILE A 155 -2.33 13.03 -10.16
CA ILE A 155 -1.07 13.77 -10.09
C ILE A 155 -1.03 14.86 -11.17
N GLY A 156 -1.57 14.57 -12.36
CA GLY A 156 -1.58 15.51 -13.48
C GLY A 156 -0.18 15.99 -13.85
N ALA A 157 -0.03 17.30 -14.08
CA ALA A 157 1.29 17.90 -14.23
C ALA A 157 1.94 18.08 -12.84
N TRP A 158 2.88 17.21 -12.47
CA TRP A 158 3.38 17.15 -11.09
C TRP A 158 4.19 18.38 -10.69
N ASP A 159 4.73 19.13 -11.65
CA ASP A 159 5.52 20.33 -11.40
C ASP A 159 4.72 21.44 -10.73
N VAL A 160 3.42 21.56 -11.02
CA VAL A 160 2.56 22.58 -10.41
C VAL A 160 2.35 22.39 -8.89
N GLN A 161 2.62 21.18 -8.39
CA GLN A 161 2.48 20.83 -6.98
C GLN A 161 3.79 21.03 -6.19
N LEU A 162 4.93 21.13 -6.90
CA LEU A 162 6.23 21.33 -6.29
C LEU A 162 6.50 22.81 -6.02
N ASP A 163 7.28 23.06 -4.98
CA ASP A 163 7.66 24.42 -4.60
C ASP A 163 8.65 25.02 -5.61
N LYS A 164 8.50 26.31 -5.88
CA LYS A 164 9.29 27.04 -6.89
C LYS A 164 10.80 26.88 -6.70
N ALA A 165 11.28 26.95 -5.45
CA ALA A 165 12.70 26.79 -5.13
C ALA A 165 13.25 25.40 -5.56
N LEU A 166 12.43 24.35 -5.45
CA LEU A 166 12.81 23.01 -5.92
C LEU A 166 12.80 22.95 -7.45
N LEU A 167 11.78 23.53 -8.11
CA LEU A 167 11.68 23.57 -9.58
C LEU A 167 12.85 24.32 -10.22
N GLU A 168 13.22 25.48 -9.68
CA GLU A 168 14.38 26.25 -10.12
C GLU A 168 15.69 25.46 -9.97
N ASN A 169 15.79 24.63 -8.92
CA ASN A 169 16.93 23.74 -8.72
C ASN A 169 16.94 22.56 -9.71
N LEU A 170 15.78 22.09 -10.16
CA LEU A 170 15.67 21.02 -11.17
C LEU A 170 16.10 21.50 -12.56
N GLY A 171 15.61 22.68 -12.97
CA GLY A 171 15.84 23.22 -14.32
C GLY A 171 17.31 23.53 -14.66
N LYS A 172 18.19 23.61 -13.66
CA LYS A 172 19.63 23.88 -13.85
C LYS A 172 20.40 22.74 -14.50
N TYR A 173 20.01 21.49 -14.23
CA TYR A 173 20.84 20.33 -14.59
C TYR A 173 20.21 19.44 -15.66
N ARG A 174 18.87 19.32 -15.68
CA ARG A 174 18.17 18.43 -16.61
C ARG A 174 16.76 18.90 -16.86
N ARG A 175 16.27 18.68 -18.08
CA ARG A 175 14.85 18.87 -18.43
C ARG A 175 14.06 17.63 -18.01
N TYR A 176 12.89 17.85 -17.42
CA TYR A 176 11.95 16.80 -17.03
C TYR A 176 10.61 17.03 -17.72
N ASN A 177 9.94 15.95 -18.09
CA ASN A 177 8.55 15.99 -18.55
C ASN A 177 7.63 15.98 -17.33
N SER A 178 6.94 17.09 -17.07
CA SER A 178 6.06 17.24 -15.92
C SER A 178 4.79 16.38 -15.94
N ARG A 179 4.50 15.72 -17.07
CA ARG A 179 3.40 14.76 -17.18
C ARG A 179 3.85 13.31 -17.05
N SER A 180 5.15 13.06 -16.88
CA SER A 180 5.70 11.70 -16.79
C SER A 180 5.97 11.28 -15.34
N ILE A 181 5.41 10.13 -14.94
CA ILE A 181 5.63 9.55 -13.61
C ILE A 181 7.05 8.98 -13.50
N ARG A 182 7.59 8.43 -14.58
CA ARG A 182 9.01 8.06 -14.65
C ARG A 182 9.89 9.26 -14.32
N ASP A 183 9.62 10.42 -14.91
CA ASP A 183 10.40 11.63 -14.65
C ASP A 183 10.20 12.17 -13.22
N LEU A 184 9.00 12.04 -12.62
CA LEU A 184 8.78 12.35 -11.20
C LEU A 184 9.58 11.44 -10.27
N LEU A 185 9.54 10.12 -10.49
CA LEU A 185 10.37 9.16 -9.75
C LEU A 185 11.86 9.45 -9.93
N ARG A 186 12.26 9.90 -11.13
CA ARG A 186 13.63 10.35 -11.39
C ARG A 186 14.01 11.57 -10.56
N VAL A 187 13.11 12.54 -10.41
CA VAL A 187 13.31 13.70 -9.53
C VAL A 187 13.53 13.25 -8.08
N ILE A 188 12.64 12.41 -7.55
CA ILE A 188 12.71 11.90 -6.17
C ILE A 188 14.05 11.19 -5.94
N ARG A 189 14.41 10.25 -6.82
CA ARG A 189 15.67 9.51 -6.76
C ARG A 189 16.88 10.46 -6.81
N ASN A 190 16.93 11.38 -7.78
CA ASN A 190 18.07 12.28 -7.94
C ASN A 190 18.25 13.21 -6.72
N LYS A 191 17.16 13.74 -6.16
CA LYS A 191 17.21 14.61 -4.97
C LYS A 191 17.56 13.83 -3.70
N CYS A 192 17.14 12.57 -3.61
CA CYS A 192 17.54 11.69 -2.52
C CYS A 192 19.04 11.36 -2.59
N ASN A 193 19.54 10.92 -3.76
CA ASN A 193 20.93 10.48 -3.94
C ASN A 193 21.92 11.64 -3.75
N HIS A 194 21.59 12.83 -4.27
CA HIS A 194 22.44 14.02 -4.17
C HIS A 194 22.00 14.96 -3.04
N TYR A 195 21.29 14.47 -2.02
CA TYR A 195 20.73 15.32 -0.95
C TYR A 195 21.81 16.19 -0.29
N ARG A 196 23.01 15.64 -0.07
CA ARG A 196 24.15 16.34 0.55
C ARG A 196 24.64 17.53 -0.28
N GLU A 197 24.51 17.47 -1.60
CA GLU A 197 24.95 18.51 -2.53
C GLU A 197 23.89 19.60 -2.74
N LEU A 198 22.67 19.43 -2.19
CA LEU A 198 21.61 20.41 -2.33
C LEU A 198 21.91 21.72 -1.59
N PRO A 199 21.49 22.88 -2.15
CA PRO A 199 21.52 24.15 -1.44
C PRO A 199 20.75 24.08 -0.12
N GLN A 200 21.20 24.84 0.88
CA GLN A 200 20.60 24.84 2.22
C GLN A 200 19.10 25.16 2.20
N SER A 201 18.68 26.13 1.38
CA SER A 201 17.26 26.49 1.21
C SER A 201 16.40 25.33 0.69
N VAL A 202 16.95 24.47 -0.17
CA VAL A 202 16.23 23.29 -0.69
C VAL A 202 16.22 22.17 0.34
N LYS A 203 17.28 22.02 1.15
CA LYS A 203 17.30 21.05 2.27
C LYS A 203 16.29 21.41 3.35
N GLU A 204 16.17 22.69 3.69
CA GLU A 204 15.17 23.19 4.65
C GLU A 204 13.75 22.93 4.16
N LEU A 205 13.51 23.13 2.87
CA LEU A 205 12.23 22.84 2.23
C LEU A 205 11.89 21.34 2.23
N LEU A 206 12.84 20.49 1.84
CA LEU A 206 12.62 19.04 1.75
C LEU A 206 12.61 18.37 3.12
N GLY A 207 13.29 18.94 4.12
CA GLY A 207 13.48 18.33 5.44
C GLY A 207 14.52 17.20 5.43
N PRO A 208 14.94 16.74 6.63
CA PRO A 208 15.98 15.73 6.76
C PRO A 208 15.57 14.37 6.19
N LEU A 209 16.55 13.61 5.70
CA LEU A 209 16.36 12.22 5.32
C LEU A 209 16.26 11.30 6.57
N PRO A 210 15.45 10.22 6.51
CA PRO A 210 14.49 9.90 5.46
C PRO A 210 13.14 10.61 5.63
N ASP A 211 12.70 10.87 6.86
CA ASP A 211 11.31 11.20 7.19
C ASP A 211 10.83 12.54 6.63
N GLY A 212 11.61 13.61 6.76
CA GLY A 212 11.25 14.93 6.25
C GLY A 212 11.13 14.92 4.73
N PHE A 213 12.16 14.39 4.07
CA PHE A 213 12.19 14.26 2.61
C PHE A 213 11.00 13.46 2.08
N LEU A 214 10.70 12.32 2.70
CA LEU A 214 9.54 11.51 2.32
C LEU A 214 8.24 12.30 2.53
N SER A 215 8.09 12.92 3.70
CA SER A 215 6.90 13.70 4.07
C SER A 215 6.60 14.82 3.07
N TYR A 216 7.63 15.48 2.54
CA TYR A 216 7.48 16.47 1.48
C TYR A 216 6.77 15.88 0.25
N PHE A 217 7.28 14.77 -0.29
CA PHE A 217 6.69 14.16 -1.49
C PHE A 217 5.35 13.49 -1.24
N THR A 218 5.16 12.80 -0.11
CA THR A 218 3.85 12.18 0.22
C THR A 218 2.79 13.22 0.53
N GLY A 219 3.17 14.40 1.04
CA GLY A 219 2.26 15.52 1.25
C GLY A 219 1.75 16.13 -0.06
N LYS A 220 2.60 16.16 -1.12
CA LYS A 220 2.17 16.60 -2.46
C LYS A 220 1.46 15.49 -3.24
N PHE A 221 1.96 14.26 -3.16
CA PHE A 221 1.50 13.13 -3.97
C PHE A 221 1.11 11.93 -3.08
N PRO A 222 0.01 12.01 -2.32
CA PRO A 222 -0.36 10.99 -1.34
C PRO A 222 -0.55 9.59 -1.93
N HIS A 223 -1.03 9.50 -3.18
CA HIS A 223 -1.28 8.22 -3.86
C HIS A 223 -0.05 7.63 -4.57
N LEU A 224 1.04 8.39 -4.72
CA LEU A 224 2.18 7.99 -5.56
C LEU A 224 2.78 6.65 -5.13
N LEU A 225 3.04 6.47 -3.83
CA LEU A 225 3.65 5.23 -3.32
C LEU A 225 2.80 4.00 -3.65
N MET A 226 1.49 4.08 -3.39
CA MET A 226 0.59 2.94 -3.58
C MET A 226 0.36 2.61 -5.05
N GLU A 227 0.27 3.61 -5.92
CA GLU A 227 0.07 3.36 -7.35
C GLU A 227 1.34 2.76 -7.98
N VAL A 228 2.52 3.25 -7.62
CA VAL A 228 3.81 2.65 -8.02
C VAL A 228 3.94 1.22 -7.47
N TYR A 229 3.53 0.99 -6.21
CA TYR A 229 3.48 -0.33 -5.59
C TYR A 229 2.64 -1.31 -6.41
N LYS A 230 1.42 -0.94 -6.81
CA LYS A 230 0.52 -1.81 -7.59
C LYS A 230 1.09 -2.17 -8.95
N VAL A 231 1.67 -1.18 -9.65
CA VAL A 231 2.31 -1.40 -10.97
C VAL A 231 3.46 -2.40 -10.80
N LEU A 232 4.38 -2.16 -9.87
CA LEU A 232 5.53 -3.03 -9.67
C LEU A 232 5.16 -4.42 -9.13
N TYR A 233 4.13 -4.53 -8.29
CA TYR A 233 3.61 -5.82 -7.84
C TYR A 233 3.08 -6.65 -9.04
N THR A 234 2.43 -5.98 -9.99
CA THR A 234 1.85 -6.63 -11.17
C THR A 234 2.92 -7.08 -12.16
N HIS A 235 3.90 -6.22 -12.43
CA HIS A 235 4.85 -6.42 -13.53
C HIS A 235 6.23 -6.95 -13.09
N CYS A 236 6.67 -6.67 -11.85
CA CYS A 236 8.05 -6.86 -11.43
C CYS A 236 8.23 -7.70 -10.15
N LYS A 237 7.16 -8.27 -9.58
CA LYS A 237 7.26 -9.02 -8.30
C LYS A 237 8.16 -10.25 -8.32
N GLN A 238 8.54 -10.72 -9.51
CA GLN A 238 9.43 -11.87 -9.73
C GLN A 238 10.90 -11.49 -9.88
N GLU A 239 11.20 -10.22 -10.10
CA GLU A 239 12.57 -9.74 -10.32
C GLU A 239 13.28 -9.52 -8.98
N ASP A 240 14.56 -9.88 -8.83
CA ASP A 240 15.24 -9.80 -7.53
C ASP A 240 15.31 -8.39 -6.95
N VAL A 241 15.52 -7.38 -7.80
CA VAL A 241 15.69 -5.98 -7.39
C VAL A 241 14.46 -5.44 -6.66
N VAL A 242 13.27 -5.78 -7.14
CA VAL A 242 11.98 -5.28 -6.61
C VAL A 242 11.22 -6.36 -5.81
N GLY A 243 11.44 -7.64 -6.12
CA GLY A 243 10.82 -8.80 -5.50
C GLY A 243 11.05 -8.87 -3.99
N LYS A 244 12.18 -8.35 -3.50
CA LYS A 244 12.49 -8.23 -2.07
C LYS A 244 11.46 -7.43 -1.26
N TYR A 245 10.66 -6.58 -1.91
CA TYR A 245 9.59 -5.82 -1.26
C TYR A 245 8.29 -6.62 -1.10
N PHE A 246 8.12 -7.70 -1.86
CA PHE A 246 6.89 -8.48 -1.94
C PHE A 246 7.03 -9.90 -1.38
N ARG A 247 8.23 -10.27 -0.92
CA ARG A 247 8.53 -11.61 -0.39
C ARG A 247 9.34 -11.54 0.88
N ASN A 248 9.10 -12.48 1.77
CA ASN A 248 10.00 -12.76 2.87
C ASN A 248 11.23 -13.50 2.32
N VAL A 249 12.37 -12.80 2.26
CA VAL A 249 13.67 -13.37 1.85
C VAL A 249 14.24 -14.31 2.93
N HIS A 250 13.51 -14.54 4.04
CA HIS A 250 13.98 -15.31 5.20
C HIS A 250 13.24 -16.63 5.44
N ILE A 251 12.55 -17.17 4.43
CA ILE A 251 12.00 -18.53 4.50
C ILE A 251 12.60 -19.38 3.37
N GLN A 252 13.90 -19.63 3.49
CA GLN A 252 14.50 -20.88 3.04
C GLN A 252 15.18 -21.50 4.27
N ALA A 253 14.45 -22.35 4.97
CA ALA A 253 14.98 -23.31 5.94
C ALA A 253 14.04 -24.52 5.95
#